data_AF-A0A557S4E0-F1
#
_entry.id   AF-A0A557S4E0-F1
#
_cell.length_a   1.000
_cell.length_b   1.000
_cell.length_c   1.000
_cell.angle_alpha   90.00
_cell.angle_beta   90.00
_cell.angle_gamma   90.00
#
_symmetry.space_group_name_H-M   'P 1'
#
loop_
_entity.id
_entity.type
_entity.pdbx_description
1 polymer ?
#
loop_
_entity_poly.entity_id
_entity_poly.type
_entity_poly.pdbx_seq_one_letter_code
_entity_poly.pdbx_strand_id
1 'polypeptide(L)'
;MGGSAVHFSDPLAQKQGENGVKTGFDVSQPFELLEEIVAGWKESDRLDVLLLRAICVLSMSHPDQIDDGFPSHDIVEEVGRLRGRPWSSGDDKNQMSDDVRRYWNKLLATWEAKEEGIIQRLADAGASWVPRLGKTEGGGAGRPSRYRVEWSSRDAVLPAATALVESAASGSGGVQVRYISEDIEEAGVLARMFARGYHLKGWRRWVYMGLLGGPMLLCWLATIDVLYWMATAATIGGKTPLTAVLSMVVAFLATWSVVGSLLLLGKHNIVIAPWWMQSDDDDRLLERRYPPRYSQKMIKAVRYTTQCPLCGGRVSAKSGGFEFWGRLVGRCEHAPDEHVYSFDHVTRNGRYLR
;
A
#
# COMPACT_ATOMS: atom_id res chain seq x y z
N MET A 1 51.45 -23.32 -48.25
CA MET A 1 50.86 -24.49 -48.95
C MET A 1 50.11 -25.26 -47.89
N GLY A 2 48.79 -25.40 -47.84
CA GLY A 2 47.70 -25.18 -48.79
C GLY A 2 46.65 -26.26 -48.46
N GLY A 3 45.40 -25.87 -48.24
CA GLY A 3 44.24 -26.77 -48.06
C GLY A 3 43.81 -26.93 -46.59
N SER A 4 42.53 -26.92 -46.21
CA SER A 4 41.30 -26.76 -46.97
C SER A 4 40.21 -26.28 -46.01
N ALA A 5 39.33 -25.42 -46.51
CA ALA A 5 38.13 -24.96 -45.82
C ALA A 5 37.12 -26.10 -45.67
N VAL A 6 36.45 -26.17 -44.52
CA VAL A 6 35.17 -26.87 -44.38
C VAL A 6 34.21 -25.93 -43.65
N HIS A 7 33.29 -25.40 -44.44
CA HIS A 7 32.03 -24.79 -44.01
C HIS A 7 31.18 -25.88 -43.32
N PHE A 8 30.82 -25.67 -42.05
CA PHE A 8 29.65 -26.33 -41.45
C PHE A 8 28.61 -25.26 -41.16
N SER A 9 27.66 -25.17 -42.09
CA SER A 9 26.38 -24.50 -41.89
C SER A 9 25.51 -25.45 -41.09
N ASP A 10 25.14 -25.11 -39.86
CA ASP A 10 24.18 -25.88 -39.08
C ASP A 10 22.80 -25.20 -39.19
N PRO A 11 21.82 -25.81 -39.88
CA PRO A 11 20.45 -25.33 -39.93
C PRO A 11 19.66 -25.93 -38.77
N LEU A 12 18.61 -25.21 -38.34
CA LEU A 12 17.60 -25.60 -37.34
C LEU A 12 17.96 -25.25 -35.89
N ALA A 13 17.88 -23.94 -35.60
CA ALA A 13 17.44 -23.47 -34.29
C ALA A 13 16.00 -23.96 -34.06
N GLN A 14 15.90 -25.18 -33.54
CA GLN A 14 14.67 -25.81 -33.12
C GLN A 14 14.12 -24.99 -31.94
N LYS A 15 12.99 -24.32 -32.18
CA LYS A 15 12.16 -23.68 -31.15
C LYS A 15 11.99 -24.67 -29.99
N GLN A 16 12.66 -24.41 -28.88
CA GLN A 16 12.28 -25.01 -27.61
C GLN A 16 10.87 -24.48 -27.30
N GLY A 17 9.87 -25.31 -27.57
CA GLY A 17 8.56 -25.14 -26.99
C GLY A 17 8.74 -25.20 -25.48
N GLU A 18 8.31 -24.14 -24.79
CA GLU A 18 8.16 -24.15 -23.35
C GLU A 18 7.19 -25.27 -23.01
N ASN A 19 7.75 -26.41 -22.62
CA ASN A 19 7.01 -27.52 -22.07
C ASN A 19 6.35 -27.02 -20.79
N GLY A 20 5.03 -26.85 -20.86
CA GLY A 20 4.16 -26.63 -19.72
C GLY A 20 4.37 -27.75 -18.71
N VAL A 21 5.18 -27.47 -17.70
CA VAL A 21 5.28 -28.31 -16.52
C VAL A 21 3.95 -28.16 -15.80
N LYS A 22 3.15 -29.22 -15.90
CA LYS A 22 2.02 -29.56 -15.02
C LYS A 22 2.47 -29.40 -13.57
N THR A 23 2.31 -28.20 -13.02
CA THR A 23 2.22 -28.04 -11.57
C THR A 23 0.82 -28.52 -11.21
N GLY A 24 0.73 -29.53 -10.34
CA GLY A 24 -0.52 -30.10 -9.86
C GLY A 24 -1.27 -29.08 -9.02
N PHE A 25 -1.94 -28.15 -9.69
CA PHE A 25 -2.52 -26.97 -9.11
C PHE A 25 -4.03 -27.04 -9.28
N ASP A 26 -4.77 -26.97 -8.17
CA ASP A 26 -6.18 -26.63 -8.23
C ASP A 26 -6.26 -25.13 -8.53
N VAL A 27 -6.44 -24.79 -9.80
CA VAL A 27 -6.39 -23.42 -10.31
C VAL A 27 -7.40 -22.51 -9.61
N SER A 28 -8.41 -23.07 -8.96
CA SER A 28 -9.46 -22.35 -8.24
C SER A 28 -9.00 -21.68 -6.93
N GLN A 29 -8.13 -22.33 -6.14
CA GLN A 29 -7.76 -21.89 -4.79
C GLN A 29 -7.22 -20.44 -4.68
N PRO A 30 -6.30 -19.97 -5.54
CA PRO A 30 -5.78 -18.60 -5.41
C PRO A 30 -6.81 -17.55 -5.86
N PHE A 31 -7.73 -17.89 -6.78
CA PHE A 31 -8.81 -17.00 -7.18
C PHE A 31 -9.90 -16.91 -6.11
N GLU A 32 -10.20 -18.02 -5.43
CA GLU A 32 -11.13 -18.04 -4.29
C GLU A 32 -10.61 -17.15 -3.15
N LEU A 33 -9.34 -17.31 -2.78
CA LEU A 33 -8.71 -16.49 -1.75
C LEU A 33 -8.64 -15.00 -2.14
N LEU A 34 -8.37 -14.70 -3.42
CA LEU A 34 -8.39 -13.32 -3.91
C LEU A 34 -9.81 -12.74 -3.89
N GLU A 35 -10.83 -13.51 -4.27
CA GLU A 35 -12.23 -13.09 -4.20
C GLU A 35 -12.64 -12.79 -2.76
N GLU A 36 -12.30 -13.66 -1.80
CA GLU A 36 -12.59 -13.46 -0.37
C GLU A 36 -11.94 -12.17 0.15
N ILE A 37 -10.66 -11.94 -0.19
CA ILE A 37 -9.94 -10.72 0.20
C ILE A 37 -10.62 -9.47 -0.35
N VAL A 38 -11.01 -9.49 -1.63
CA VAL A 38 -11.59 -8.35 -2.34
C VAL A 38 -13.05 -8.11 -1.91
N ALA A 39 -13.80 -9.17 -1.62
CA ALA A 39 -15.16 -9.10 -1.08
C ALA A 39 -15.19 -8.45 0.30
N GLY A 40 -14.12 -8.61 1.10
CA GLY A 40 -13.98 -7.97 2.41
C GLY A 40 -13.59 -6.49 2.37
N TRP A 41 -13.43 -5.87 1.19
CA TRP A 41 -13.14 -4.44 1.09
C TRP A 41 -14.37 -3.58 1.37
N LYS A 42 -14.18 -2.40 1.97
CA LYS A 42 -15.27 -1.43 2.19
C LYS A 42 -15.89 -0.98 0.86
N GLU A 43 -15.08 -0.98 -0.20
CA GLU A 43 -15.41 -0.61 -1.57
C GLU A 43 -15.90 -1.78 -2.42
N SER A 44 -16.23 -2.93 -1.83
CA SER A 44 -16.62 -4.16 -2.56
C SER A 44 -17.70 -3.95 -3.63
N ASP A 45 -18.58 -2.96 -3.41
CA ASP A 45 -19.72 -2.65 -4.28
C ASP A 45 -19.40 -1.63 -5.38
N ARG A 46 -18.20 -1.04 -5.38
CA ARG A 46 -17.77 -0.14 -6.47
C ARG A 46 -17.55 -0.95 -7.74
N LEU A 47 -17.94 -0.38 -8.88
CA LEU A 47 -17.87 -1.06 -10.18
C LEU A 47 -16.46 -1.50 -10.57
N ASP A 48 -15.42 -0.76 -10.19
CA ASP A 48 -14.03 -1.17 -10.43
C ASP A 48 -13.64 -2.42 -9.62
N VAL A 49 -14.13 -2.54 -8.39
CA VAL A 49 -13.88 -3.71 -7.52
C VAL A 49 -14.72 -4.90 -7.94
N LEU A 50 -16.00 -4.67 -8.28
CA LEU A 50 -16.88 -5.70 -8.84
C LEU A 50 -16.33 -6.28 -10.15
N LEU A 51 -15.65 -5.48 -10.97
CA LEU A 51 -15.00 -5.94 -12.18
C LEU A 51 -13.89 -6.96 -11.88
N LEU A 52 -13.09 -6.71 -10.83
CA LEU A 52 -12.08 -7.67 -10.38
C LEU A 52 -12.71 -8.96 -9.84
N ARG A 53 -13.78 -8.84 -9.03
CA ARG A 53 -14.52 -9.99 -8.50
C ARG A 53 -15.11 -10.84 -9.62
N ALA A 54 -15.70 -10.20 -10.64
CA ALA A 54 -16.22 -10.86 -11.82
C ALA A 54 -15.13 -11.66 -12.56
N ILE A 55 -13.93 -11.09 -12.74
CA ILE A 55 -12.81 -11.81 -13.34
C ILE A 55 -12.40 -13.02 -12.48
N CYS A 56 -12.36 -12.89 -11.15
CA CYS A 56 -12.05 -14.03 -10.26
C CYS A 56 -13.10 -15.15 -10.39
N VAL A 57 -14.38 -14.78 -10.41
CA VAL A 57 -15.50 -15.74 -10.54
C VAL A 57 -15.52 -16.41 -11.92
N LEU A 58 -15.24 -15.66 -12.98
CA LEU A 58 -15.09 -16.21 -14.33
C LEU A 58 -13.90 -17.19 -14.42
N SER A 59 -12.76 -16.85 -13.81
CA SER A 59 -11.61 -17.74 -13.71
C SER A 59 -11.90 -19.04 -12.98
N MET A 60 -12.72 -19.00 -11.91
CA MET A 60 -13.14 -20.20 -11.18
C MET A 60 -14.13 -21.05 -11.99
N SER A 61 -15.01 -20.41 -12.75
CA SER A 61 -16.08 -21.08 -13.51
C SER A 61 -15.59 -21.65 -14.85
N HIS A 62 -14.57 -21.04 -15.46
CA HIS A 62 -14.03 -21.40 -16.76
C HIS A 62 -12.48 -21.52 -16.71
N PRO A 63 -11.94 -22.60 -16.10
CA PRO A 63 -10.50 -22.74 -15.89
C PRO A 63 -9.71 -22.83 -17.20
N ASP A 64 -10.34 -23.32 -18.27
CA ASP A 64 -9.78 -23.47 -19.61
C ASP A 64 -9.59 -22.14 -20.36
N GLN A 65 -10.13 -21.01 -19.87
CA GLN A 65 -9.98 -19.69 -20.48
C GLN A 65 -9.09 -18.71 -19.69
N ILE A 66 -8.47 -19.16 -18.60
CA ILE A 66 -7.67 -18.31 -17.71
C ILE A 66 -6.50 -17.64 -18.45
N ASP A 67 -5.78 -18.41 -19.28
CA ASP A 67 -4.60 -17.92 -20.00
C ASP A 67 -4.99 -16.92 -21.11
N ASP A 68 -6.10 -17.16 -21.80
CA ASP A 68 -6.56 -16.30 -22.90
C ASP A 68 -7.24 -15.02 -22.36
N GLY A 69 -7.85 -15.09 -21.19
CA GLY A 69 -8.60 -14.01 -20.54
C GLY A 69 -10.01 -13.81 -21.07
N PHE A 70 -10.78 -12.97 -20.37
CA PHE A 70 -12.21 -12.81 -20.61
C PHE A 70 -12.52 -11.55 -21.43
N PRO A 71 -13.44 -11.64 -22.42
CA PRO A 71 -13.89 -10.48 -23.18
C PRO A 71 -14.83 -9.59 -22.35
N SER A 72 -15.00 -8.33 -22.79
CA SER A 72 -15.77 -7.33 -22.04
C SER A 72 -17.24 -7.71 -21.79
N HIS A 73 -17.88 -8.48 -22.67
CA HIS A 73 -19.29 -8.85 -22.52
C HIS A 73 -19.52 -9.84 -21.37
N ASP A 74 -18.69 -10.88 -21.27
CA ASP A 74 -18.74 -11.85 -20.16
C ASP A 74 -18.51 -11.16 -18.81
N ILE A 75 -17.58 -10.20 -18.77
CA ILE A 75 -17.32 -9.39 -17.57
C ILE A 75 -18.54 -8.52 -17.22
N VAL A 76 -19.18 -7.89 -18.21
CA VAL A 76 -20.37 -7.07 -17.96
C VAL A 76 -21.52 -7.90 -17.40
N GLU A 77 -21.76 -9.07 -17.97
CA GLU A 77 -22.79 -10.01 -17.52
C GLU A 77 -22.54 -10.47 -16.08
N GLU A 78 -21.30 -10.89 -15.79
CA GLU A 78 -20.93 -11.37 -14.46
C GLU A 78 -20.99 -10.26 -13.40
N VAL A 79 -20.54 -9.04 -13.72
CA VAL A 79 -20.73 -7.88 -12.82
C VAL A 79 -22.22 -7.59 -12.61
N GLY A 80 -23.05 -7.73 -13.65
CA GLY A 80 -24.50 -7.61 -13.55
C GLY A 80 -25.11 -8.64 -12.60
N ARG A 81 -24.62 -9.89 -12.66
CA ARG A 81 -25.00 -11.00 -11.77
C ARG A 81 -24.63 -10.71 -10.32
N LEU A 82 -23.37 -10.35 -10.06
CA LEU A 82 -22.89 -10.01 -8.71
C LEU A 82 -23.64 -8.83 -8.08
N ARG A 83 -24.05 -7.86 -8.90
CA ARG A 83 -24.78 -6.66 -8.45
C ARG A 83 -26.29 -6.88 -8.35
N GLY A 84 -26.84 -7.93 -8.95
CA GLY A 84 -28.28 -8.16 -9.08
C GLY A 84 -29.01 -7.16 -9.99
N ARG A 85 -28.29 -6.34 -10.77
CA ARG A 85 -28.87 -5.37 -11.73
C ARG A 85 -27.90 -5.04 -12.86
N PRO A 86 -28.39 -4.76 -14.07
CA PRO A 86 -27.53 -4.32 -15.17
C PRO A 86 -26.83 -2.99 -14.82
N TRP A 87 -25.61 -2.84 -15.31
CA TRP A 87 -24.78 -1.65 -15.07
C TRP A 87 -24.22 -1.01 -16.35
N SER A 88 -24.23 -1.76 -17.45
CA SER A 88 -23.96 -1.31 -18.81
C SER A 88 -25.13 -1.72 -19.71
N SER A 89 -25.19 -1.18 -20.92
CA SER A 89 -26.26 -1.44 -21.87
C SER A 89 -26.18 -2.87 -22.41
N GLY A 90 -27.23 -3.66 -22.20
CA GLY A 90 -27.23 -5.12 -22.46
C GLY A 90 -27.00 -5.55 -23.91
N ASP A 91 -27.25 -4.68 -24.90
CA ASP A 91 -27.23 -5.07 -26.33
C ASP A 91 -26.06 -4.49 -27.14
N ASP A 92 -25.36 -3.45 -26.67
CA ASP A 92 -24.26 -2.82 -27.43
C ASP A 92 -22.87 -3.26 -26.95
N LYS A 93 -22.26 -4.17 -27.71
CA LYS A 93 -20.91 -4.69 -27.44
C LYS A 93 -19.82 -3.61 -27.43
N ASN A 94 -19.99 -2.52 -28.17
CA ASN A 94 -19.01 -1.42 -28.18
C ASN A 94 -19.10 -0.63 -26.89
N GLN A 95 -20.32 -0.30 -26.45
CA GLN A 95 -20.54 0.40 -25.18
C GLN A 95 -20.06 -0.42 -23.98
N MET A 96 -20.33 -1.73 -23.96
CA MET A 96 -19.79 -2.66 -22.96
C MET A 96 -18.26 -2.63 -22.89
N SER A 97 -17.60 -2.59 -24.05
CA SER A 97 -16.14 -2.53 -24.14
C SER A 97 -15.58 -1.21 -23.58
N ASP A 98 -16.22 -0.09 -23.91
CA ASP A 98 -15.83 1.24 -23.41
C ASP A 98 -16.03 1.37 -21.89
N ASP A 99 -17.14 0.85 -21.38
CA ASP A 99 -17.42 0.82 -19.94
C ASP A 99 -16.40 -0.02 -19.19
N VAL A 100 -16.15 -1.26 -19.63
CA VAL A 100 -15.13 -2.14 -19.04
C VAL A 100 -13.76 -1.48 -19.08
N ARG A 101 -13.37 -0.86 -20.20
CA ARG A 101 -12.09 -0.14 -20.31
C ARG A 101 -11.99 1.01 -19.31
N ARG A 102 -13.06 1.79 -19.15
CA ARG A 102 -13.11 2.91 -18.19
C ARG A 102 -12.93 2.43 -16.75
N TYR A 103 -13.62 1.37 -16.35
CA TYR A 103 -13.53 0.83 -15.00
C TYR A 103 -12.26 0.01 -14.77
N TRP A 104 -11.71 -0.62 -15.80
CA TRP A 104 -10.38 -1.24 -15.74
C TRP A 104 -9.29 -0.22 -15.40
N ASN A 105 -9.31 0.95 -16.04
CA ASN A 105 -8.34 2.01 -15.73
C ASN A 105 -8.48 2.53 -14.29
N LYS A 106 -9.71 2.57 -13.75
CA LYS A 106 -9.94 2.87 -12.34
C LYS A 106 -9.43 1.74 -11.44
N LEU A 107 -9.69 0.49 -11.82
CA LEU A 107 -9.20 -0.70 -11.12
C LEU A 107 -7.69 -0.72 -11.06
N LEU A 108 -6.96 -0.38 -12.13
CA LEU A 108 -5.50 -0.28 -12.10
C LEU A 108 -5.01 0.73 -11.04
N ALA A 109 -5.69 1.87 -10.90
CA ALA A 109 -5.34 2.86 -9.89
C ALA A 109 -5.67 2.38 -8.46
N THR A 110 -6.80 1.67 -8.29
CA THR A 110 -7.17 1.03 -7.01
C THR A 110 -6.21 -0.13 -6.67
N TRP A 111 -5.78 -0.90 -7.68
CA TRP A 111 -4.88 -2.04 -7.54
C TRP A 111 -3.48 -1.60 -7.11
N GLU A 112 -2.92 -0.56 -7.73
CA GLU A 112 -1.63 0.03 -7.30
C GLU A 112 -1.65 0.40 -5.80
N ALA A 113 -2.82 0.81 -5.30
CA ALA A 113 -3.00 1.15 -3.90
C ALA A 113 -3.34 -0.06 -2.99
N LYS A 114 -3.71 -1.24 -3.50
CA LYS A 114 -4.11 -2.39 -2.67
C LYS A 114 -3.17 -3.59 -2.81
N GLU A 115 -2.32 -3.60 -3.83
CA GLU A 115 -1.42 -4.70 -4.18
C GLU A 115 -0.59 -5.18 -3.00
N GLU A 116 0.00 -4.26 -2.21
CA GLU A 116 0.84 -4.61 -1.07
C GLU A 116 0.06 -5.40 0.01
N GLY A 117 -1.15 -4.95 0.34
CA GLY A 117 -2.00 -5.62 1.32
C GLY A 117 -2.49 -6.99 0.84
N ILE A 118 -2.80 -7.11 -0.46
CA ILE A 118 -3.19 -8.39 -1.09
C ILE A 118 -2.03 -9.38 -1.01
N ILE A 119 -0.83 -8.97 -1.44
CA ILE A 119 0.37 -9.82 -1.41
C ILE A 119 0.65 -10.31 0.02
N GLN A 120 0.50 -9.43 1.01
CA GLN A 120 0.68 -9.79 2.42
C GLN A 120 -0.35 -10.81 2.90
N ARG A 121 -1.64 -10.63 2.59
CA ARG A 121 -2.70 -11.59 2.96
C ARG A 121 -2.50 -12.95 2.29
N LEU A 122 -2.15 -12.96 1.00
CA LEU A 122 -1.83 -14.18 0.27
C LEU A 122 -0.61 -14.89 0.86
N ALA A 123 0.45 -14.14 1.17
CA ALA A 123 1.63 -14.68 1.84
C ALA A 123 1.31 -15.28 3.22
N ASP A 124 0.43 -14.63 3.98
CA ASP A 124 0.03 -15.07 5.32
C ASP A 124 -0.83 -16.33 5.27
N ALA A 125 -1.60 -16.52 4.19
CA ALA A 125 -2.31 -17.77 3.87
C ALA A 125 -1.38 -18.87 3.31
N GLY A 126 -0.07 -18.60 3.17
CA GLY A 126 0.90 -19.56 2.66
C GLY A 126 1.03 -19.62 1.13
N ALA A 127 0.43 -18.68 0.40
CA ALA A 127 0.54 -18.62 -1.05
C ALA A 127 1.93 -18.10 -1.48
N SER A 128 2.55 -18.83 -2.40
CA SER A 128 3.84 -18.46 -3.02
C SER A 128 3.68 -17.67 -4.32
N TRP A 129 2.50 -17.10 -4.56
CA TRP A 129 2.12 -16.48 -5.83
C TRP A 129 1.65 -15.04 -5.63
N VAL A 130 1.96 -14.20 -6.60
CA VAL A 130 1.59 -12.78 -6.63
C VAL A 130 0.68 -12.54 -7.83
N PRO A 131 -0.57 -12.08 -7.60
CA PRO A 131 -1.48 -11.74 -8.69
C PRO A 131 -1.03 -10.45 -9.38
N ARG A 132 -1.19 -10.40 -10.71
CA ARG A 132 -0.97 -9.22 -11.55
C ARG A 132 -2.12 -9.05 -12.51
N LEU A 133 -2.57 -7.82 -12.70
CA LEU A 133 -3.63 -7.53 -13.66
C LEU A 133 -3.07 -7.52 -15.09
N GLY A 134 -3.54 -8.44 -15.92
CA GLY A 134 -3.16 -8.60 -17.32
C GLY A 134 -4.26 -8.13 -18.27
N LYS A 135 -3.86 -7.48 -19.37
CA LYS A 135 -4.76 -7.09 -20.47
C LYS A 135 -4.11 -7.42 -21.80
N THR A 136 -4.82 -8.16 -22.65
CA THR A 136 -4.43 -8.39 -24.04
C THR A 136 -5.23 -7.45 -24.94
N GLU A 137 -4.53 -6.55 -25.64
CA GLU A 137 -5.20 -5.62 -26.55
C GLU A 137 -5.66 -6.32 -27.83
N GLY A 138 -6.93 -6.13 -28.15
CA GLY A 138 -7.56 -6.67 -29.33
C GLY A 138 -7.40 -5.71 -30.51
N GLY A 139 -6.78 -6.19 -31.59
CA GLY A 139 -6.59 -5.42 -32.82
C GLY A 139 -7.81 -5.50 -33.73
N GLY A 140 -8.66 -4.47 -33.71
CA GLY A 140 -9.71 -4.21 -34.71
C GLY A 140 -11.03 -4.99 -34.56
N ALA A 141 -11.95 -4.74 -35.49
CA ALA A 141 -13.30 -5.32 -35.54
C ALA A 141 -13.23 -6.85 -35.73
N GLY A 142 -13.22 -7.59 -34.61
CA GLY A 142 -13.16 -9.05 -34.59
C GLY A 142 -12.25 -9.63 -33.50
N ARG A 143 -11.37 -8.83 -32.90
CA ARG A 143 -10.54 -9.24 -31.75
C ARG A 143 -10.86 -8.35 -30.56
N PRO A 144 -11.73 -8.77 -29.63
CA PRO A 144 -12.04 -7.98 -28.43
C PRO A 144 -10.83 -7.93 -27.49
N SER A 145 -10.71 -6.85 -26.72
CA SER A 145 -9.77 -6.81 -25.59
C SER A 145 -10.15 -7.88 -24.56
N ARG A 146 -9.14 -8.57 -24.02
CA ARG A 146 -9.32 -9.59 -22.99
C ARG A 146 -8.62 -9.20 -21.70
N TYR A 147 -9.26 -9.48 -20.57
CA TYR A 147 -8.80 -9.11 -19.23
C TYR A 147 -8.61 -10.36 -18.39
N ARG A 148 -7.53 -10.43 -17.63
CA ARG A 148 -7.19 -11.59 -16.78
C ARG A 148 -6.38 -11.18 -15.55
N VAL A 149 -6.28 -12.10 -14.59
CA VAL A 149 -5.28 -12.04 -13.51
C VAL A 149 -4.21 -13.07 -13.80
N GLU A 150 -2.98 -12.61 -13.93
CA GLU A 150 -1.79 -13.43 -14.13
C GLU A 150 -1.15 -13.74 -12.78
N TRP A 151 -0.71 -14.97 -12.58
CA TRP A 151 -0.03 -15.37 -11.36
C TRP A 151 1.48 -15.47 -11.63
N SER A 152 2.26 -14.73 -10.85
CA SER A 152 3.73 -14.77 -10.90
C SER A 152 4.29 -15.38 -9.62
N SER A 153 5.42 -16.10 -9.71
CA SER A 153 6.05 -16.68 -8.52
C SER A 153 6.62 -15.58 -7.61
N ARG A 154 6.45 -15.74 -6.30
CA ARG A 154 6.88 -14.78 -5.27
C ARG A 154 8.39 -14.49 -5.30
N ASP A 155 9.19 -15.51 -5.61
CA ASP A 155 10.65 -15.42 -5.71
C ASP A 155 11.14 -14.52 -6.85
N ALA A 156 10.31 -14.34 -7.90
CA ALA A 156 10.62 -13.42 -9.00
C ALA A 156 10.31 -11.95 -8.66
N VAL A 157 9.52 -11.68 -7.62
CA VAL A 157 8.93 -10.35 -7.37
C VAL A 157 9.41 -9.71 -6.06
N LEU A 158 9.62 -10.48 -4.99
CA LEU A 158 10.12 -9.93 -3.72
C LEU A 158 11.64 -10.10 -3.58
N PRO A 159 12.36 -9.09 -3.07
CA PRO A 159 13.76 -9.26 -2.67
C PRO A 159 13.84 -10.39 -1.64
N ALA A 160 14.78 -11.33 -1.82
CA ALA A 160 15.00 -12.49 -0.94
C ALA A 160 15.11 -12.13 0.56
N ALA A 161 15.53 -10.89 0.87
CA ALA A 161 15.60 -10.37 2.24
C ALA A 161 14.24 -10.26 2.96
N THR A 162 13.14 -10.04 2.23
CA THR A 162 11.80 -9.92 2.83
C THR A 162 11.23 -11.29 3.22
N ALA A 163 11.54 -12.35 2.47
CA ALA A 163 11.07 -13.71 2.74
C ALA A 163 11.74 -14.36 3.97
N LEU A 164 13.01 -14.04 4.22
CA LEU A 164 13.79 -14.58 5.34
C LEU A 164 13.31 -14.06 6.71
N VAL A 165 12.82 -12.81 6.77
CA VAL A 165 12.38 -12.19 8.02
C VAL A 165 10.98 -12.69 8.44
N GLU A 166 10.10 -12.97 7.47
CA GLU A 166 8.74 -13.46 7.76
C GLU A 166 8.73 -14.93 8.22
N SER A 167 9.62 -15.78 7.68
CA SER A 167 9.69 -17.20 8.06
C SER A 167 10.24 -17.45 9.48
N ALA A 168 11.06 -16.53 10.01
CA ALA A 168 11.70 -16.71 11.31
C ALA A 168 10.77 -16.45 12.52
N ALA A 169 9.56 -15.93 12.30
CA ALA A 169 8.72 -15.41 13.37
C ALA A 169 7.66 -16.39 13.93
N SER A 170 7.54 -17.61 13.39
CA SER A 170 6.51 -18.58 13.78
C SER A 170 6.74 -19.31 15.12
N GLY A 171 7.54 -18.77 16.04
CA GLY A 171 7.91 -19.45 17.28
C GLY A 171 7.79 -18.59 18.53
N SER A 172 6.60 -18.47 19.12
CA SER A 172 6.44 -18.21 20.57
C SER A 172 5.02 -18.52 21.06
N GLY A 173 4.88 -19.23 22.18
CA GLY A 173 3.60 -19.78 22.69
C GLY A 173 2.68 -18.80 23.41
N GLY A 174 2.23 -17.74 22.74
CA GLY A 174 1.21 -16.81 23.25
C GLY A 174 0.19 -16.41 22.18
N VAL A 175 -0.85 -15.66 22.55
CA VAL A 175 -1.78 -15.07 21.59
C VAL A 175 -1.01 -14.08 20.70
N GLN A 176 -0.82 -14.45 19.43
CA GLN A 176 -0.14 -13.64 18.44
C GLN A 176 -1.12 -13.07 17.43
N VAL A 177 -0.82 -11.87 16.94
CA VAL A 177 -1.53 -11.23 15.84
C VAL A 177 -0.57 -10.89 14.72
N ARG A 178 -1.05 -11.00 13.48
CA ARG A 178 -0.29 -10.58 12.31
C ARG A 178 -0.93 -9.36 11.66
N TYR A 179 -0.16 -8.29 11.56
CA TYR A 179 -0.59 -7.04 10.97
C TYR A 179 -0.46 -7.06 9.45
N ILE A 180 -1.42 -6.43 8.80
CA ILE A 180 -1.47 -6.21 7.37
C ILE A 180 -1.35 -4.71 7.14
N SER A 181 -0.49 -4.33 6.20
CA SER A 181 -0.39 -2.96 5.72
C SER A 181 -1.59 -2.68 4.84
N GLU A 182 -2.57 -1.95 5.37
CA GLU A 182 -3.66 -1.37 4.62
C GLU A 182 -3.26 0.03 4.14
N ASP A 183 -3.59 0.34 2.90
CA ASP A 183 -3.30 1.63 2.30
C ASP A 183 -4.44 2.63 2.56
N ILE A 184 -4.07 3.91 2.57
CA ILE A 184 -4.94 5.02 3.01
C ILE A 184 -5.74 5.56 1.82
N GLU A 185 -7.03 5.24 1.74
CA GLU A 185 -7.88 5.64 0.60
C GLU A 185 -8.43 7.07 0.69
N GLU A 186 -8.57 7.63 1.88
CA GLU A 186 -9.16 8.97 2.08
C GLU A 186 -8.13 10.03 2.49
N ALA A 187 -6.99 10.03 1.80
CA ALA A 187 -5.95 11.00 2.05
C ALA A 187 -6.30 12.36 1.38
N GLY A 188 -6.29 13.44 2.17
CA GLY A 188 -6.24 14.81 1.64
C GLY A 188 -5.09 14.97 0.64
N VAL A 189 -5.14 15.98 -0.25
CA VAL A 189 -4.23 16.11 -1.42
C VAL A 189 -2.74 15.92 -1.05
N LEU A 190 -2.32 16.48 0.10
CA LEU A 190 -0.95 16.33 0.62
C LEU A 190 -0.64 14.92 1.12
N ALA A 191 -1.56 14.30 1.86
CA ALA A 191 -1.38 12.94 2.37
C ALA A 191 -1.36 11.91 1.22
N ARG A 192 -2.07 12.17 0.12
CA ARG A 192 -2.07 11.30 -1.08
C ARG A 192 -0.69 11.17 -1.72
N MET A 193 0.13 12.22 -1.68
CA MET A 193 1.51 12.16 -2.18
C MET A 193 2.37 11.18 -1.38
N PHE A 194 2.13 11.07 -0.08
CA PHE A 194 2.83 10.12 0.79
C PHE A 194 2.20 8.73 0.74
N ALA A 195 0.88 8.60 0.55
CA ALA A 195 0.21 7.31 0.38
C ALA A 195 0.77 6.53 -0.83
N ARG A 196 1.05 7.22 -1.94
CA ARG A 196 1.69 6.62 -3.14
C ARG A 196 3.20 6.38 -3.01
N GLY A 197 3.81 6.78 -1.90
CA GLY A 197 5.25 6.72 -1.71
C GLY A 197 5.98 7.96 -2.23
N TYR A 198 6.50 8.75 -1.30
CA TYR A 198 7.31 9.92 -1.62
C TYR A 198 8.77 9.52 -1.89
N HIS A 199 9.13 9.39 -3.17
CA HIS A 199 10.50 9.09 -3.57
C HIS A 199 11.45 10.27 -3.30
N LEU A 200 12.50 10.02 -2.51
CA LEU A 200 13.52 11.01 -2.14
C LEU A 200 14.61 11.15 -3.22
N LYS A 201 14.20 11.46 -4.47
CA LYS A 201 15.11 11.67 -5.62
C LYS A 201 14.83 13.00 -6.34
N GLY A 202 15.88 13.62 -6.89
CA GLY A 202 15.79 14.84 -7.71
C GLY A 202 15.19 16.04 -6.97
N TRP A 203 14.35 16.82 -7.66
CA TRP A 203 13.67 18.01 -7.11
C TRP A 203 12.83 17.70 -5.86
N ARG A 204 12.20 16.52 -5.79
CA ARG A 204 11.36 16.12 -4.64
C ARG A 204 12.15 16.15 -3.33
N ARG A 205 13.46 15.86 -3.36
CA ARG A 205 14.30 16.02 -2.17
C ARG A 205 14.31 17.46 -1.66
N TRP A 206 14.40 18.44 -2.55
CA TRP A 206 14.39 19.85 -2.18
C TRP A 206 13.03 20.30 -1.63
N VAL A 207 11.93 19.78 -2.16
CA VAL A 207 10.58 20.02 -1.60
C VAL A 207 10.48 19.47 -0.18
N TYR A 208 10.95 18.24 0.06
CA TYR A 208 11.00 17.68 1.41
C TYR A 208 11.91 18.48 2.35
N MET A 209 13.08 18.91 1.87
CA MET A 209 13.97 19.78 2.66
C MET A 209 13.35 21.15 2.93
N GLY A 210 12.57 21.70 2.00
CA GLY A 210 11.80 22.93 2.21
C GLY A 210 10.66 22.74 3.22
N LEU A 211 9.97 21.59 3.19
CA LEU A 211 8.94 21.24 4.17
C LEU A 211 9.50 21.14 5.60
N LEU A 212 10.73 20.62 5.74
CA LEU A 212 11.43 20.58 7.03
C LEU A 212 12.02 21.94 7.41
N GLY A 213 12.76 22.56 6.48
CA GLY A 213 13.56 23.74 6.72
C GLY A 213 12.76 25.04 6.80
N GLY A 214 11.64 25.14 6.08
CA GLY A 214 10.78 26.33 6.05
C GLY A 214 10.22 26.68 7.44
N PRO A 215 9.47 25.77 8.10
CA PRO A 215 8.99 26.01 9.47
C PRO A 215 10.12 26.24 10.47
N MET A 216 11.26 25.52 10.34
CA MET A 216 12.42 25.74 11.21
C MET A 216 13.02 27.14 11.03
N LEU A 217 13.12 27.63 9.79
CA LEU A 217 13.59 28.98 9.49
C LEU A 217 12.62 30.04 10.04
N LEU A 218 11.31 29.83 9.89
CA LEU A 218 10.29 30.73 10.46
C LEU A 218 10.38 30.77 11.99
N CYS A 219 10.58 29.62 12.65
CA CYS A 219 10.80 29.54 14.09
C CYS A 219 12.07 30.30 14.52
N TRP A 220 13.15 30.17 13.73
CA TRP A 220 14.40 30.89 13.99
C TRP A 220 14.24 32.41 13.81
N LEU A 221 13.57 32.85 12.75
CA LEU A 221 13.26 34.27 12.54
C LEU A 221 12.36 34.83 13.65
N ALA A 222 11.35 34.08 14.10
CA ALA A 222 10.52 34.46 15.24
C ALA A 222 11.33 34.58 16.53
N THR A 223 12.35 33.74 16.71
CA THR A 223 13.27 33.84 17.85
C THR A 223 14.11 35.11 17.77
N ILE A 224 14.60 35.48 16.59
CA ILE A 224 15.33 36.74 16.37
C ILE A 224 14.44 37.96 16.64
N ASP A 225 13.21 37.96 16.13
CA ASP A 225 12.24 39.04 16.38
C ASP A 225 11.98 39.21 17.89
N VAL A 226 11.78 38.11 18.61
CA VAL A 226 11.62 38.12 20.08
C VAL A 226 12.86 38.71 20.78
N LEU A 227 14.07 38.32 20.37
CA LEU A 227 15.31 38.85 20.93
C LEU A 227 15.47 40.36 20.65
N TYR A 228 15.12 40.80 19.43
CA TYR A 228 15.14 42.20 19.04
C TYR A 228 14.16 43.05 19.87
N TRP A 229 12.94 42.57 20.08
CA TRP A 229 11.96 43.25 20.93
C TRP A 229 12.40 43.29 22.39
N MET A 230 13.01 42.24 22.93
CA MET A 230 13.54 42.27 24.29
C MET A 230 14.68 43.28 24.45
N ALA A 231 15.57 43.41 23.46
CA ALA A 231 16.66 44.38 23.47
C ALA A 231 16.17 45.83 23.38
N THR A 232 15.04 46.07 22.70
CA THR A 232 14.47 47.41 22.48
C THR A 232 13.31 47.77 23.41
N ALA A 233 12.85 46.82 24.25
CA ALA A 233 11.73 47.02 25.17
C ALA A 233 11.97 48.16 26.16
N ALA A 234 13.22 48.33 26.62
CA ALA A 234 13.60 49.40 27.54
C ALA A 234 13.62 50.80 26.90
N THR A 235 13.74 50.90 25.58
CA THR A 235 13.85 52.18 24.86
C THR A 235 12.54 52.62 24.21
N ILE A 236 11.66 51.68 23.83
CA ILE A 236 10.48 51.97 22.99
C ILE A 236 9.15 51.75 23.74
N GLY A 237 9.17 51.35 25.03
CA GLY A 237 7.94 51.10 25.79
C GLY A 237 7.15 49.91 25.22
N GLY A 238 7.88 48.86 24.83
CA GLY A 238 7.36 47.71 24.10
C GLY A 238 6.57 46.71 24.96
N LYS A 239 6.07 45.66 24.27
CA LYS A 239 5.32 44.54 24.86
C LYS A 239 6.04 43.96 26.10
N THR A 240 5.27 43.58 27.11
CA THR A 240 5.80 42.94 28.33
C THR A 240 6.61 41.68 27.98
N PRO A 241 7.77 41.43 28.61
CA PRO A 241 8.65 40.29 28.28
C PRO A 241 7.93 38.92 28.32
N LEU A 242 6.90 38.80 29.16
CA LEU A 242 6.05 37.61 29.25
C LEU A 242 5.38 37.23 27.91
N THR A 243 4.87 38.20 27.15
CA THR A 243 4.17 37.92 25.89
C THR A 243 5.14 37.46 24.81
N ALA A 244 6.38 37.95 24.81
CA ALA A 244 7.43 37.55 23.89
C ALA A 244 7.90 36.10 24.16
N VAL A 245 8.03 35.72 25.43
CA VAL A 245 8.32 34.32 25.81
C VAL A 245 7.18 33.41 25.40
N LEU A 246 5.93 33.80 25.67
CA LEU A 246 4.77 33.00 25.30
C LEU A 246 4.67 32.81 23.78
N SER A 247 4.91 33.85 22.98
CA SER A 247 4.90 33.73 21.52
C SER A 247 6.02 32.83 21.00
N MET A 248 7.19 32.85 21.63
CA MET A 248 8.29 31.93 21.31
C MET A 248 7.91 30.47 21.59
N VAL A 249 7.30 30.19 22.74
CA VAL A 249 6.82 28.84 23.09
C VAL A 249 5.77 28.37 22.09
N VAL A 250 4.80 29.22 21.72
CA VAL A 250 3.78 28.89 20.72
C VAL A 250 4.41 28.62 19.35
N ALA A 251 5.35 29.45 18.90
CA ALA A 251 6.05 29.26 17.63
C ALA A 251 6.85 27.95 17.61
N PHE A 252 7.52 27.63 18.72
CA PHE A 252 8.25 26.36 18.88
C PHE A 252 7.31 25.15 18.82
N LEU A 253 6.21 25.17 19.59
CA LEU A 253 5.21 24.10 19.59
C LEU A 253 4.55 23.92 18.23
N ALA A 254 4.22 25.01 17.53
CA ALA A 254 3.68 24.99 16.18
C ALA A 254 4.68 24.38 15.18
N THR A 255 5.95 24.75 15.28
CA THR A 255 7.00 24.17 14.43
C THR A 255 7.20 22.69 14.70
N TRP A 256 7.22 22.32 15.99
CA TRP A 256 7.35 20.93 16.41
C TRP A 256 6.15 20.08 15.97
N SER A 257 4.93 20.59 16.02
CA SER A 257 3.74 19.85 15.59
C SER A 257 3.73 19.55 14.08
N VAL A 258 4.33 20.43 13.27
CA VAL A 258 4.42 20.25 11.81
C VAL A 258 5.57 19.33 11.42
N VAL A 259 6.75 19.53 12.03
CA VAL A 259 8.03 18.95 11.57
C VAL A 259 8.54 17.82 12.48
N GLY A 260 8.14 17.78 13.75
CA GLY A 260 8.66 16.86 14.76
C GLY A 260 8.53 15.39 14.36
N SER A 261 7.36 14.95 13.91
CA SER A 261 7.15 13.57 13.45
C SER A 261 8.07 13.21 12.26
N LEU A 262 8.30 14.14 11.33
CA LEU A 262 9.18 13.92 10.17
C LEU A 262 10.67 13.85 10.57
N LEU A 263 11.09 14.61 11.58
CA LEU A 263 12.44 14.50 12.14
C LEU A 263 12.63 13.15 12.86
N LEU A 264 11.63 12.74 13.65
CA LEU A 264 11.64 11.46 14.36
C LEU A 264 11.62 10.25 13.41
N LEU A 265 11.04 10.41 12.21
CA LEU A 265 11.03 9.38 11.16
C LEU A 265 12.44 8.94 10.76
N GLY A 266 13.40 9.87 10.77
CA GLY A 266 14.80 9.57 10.46
C GLY A 266 15.44 8.58 11.44
N LYS A 267 15.01 8.60 12.71
CA LYS A 267 15.53 7.78 13.80
C LYS A 267 14.73 6.48 14.00
N HIS A 268 13.40 6.56 13.98
CA HIS A 268 12.53 5.44 14.35
C HIS A 268 12.08 4.58 13.16
N ASN A 269 12.32 5.03 11.92
CA ASN A 269 11.88 4.44 10.64
C ASN A 269 10.36 4.29 10.46
N ILE A 270 9.59 4.28 11.55
CA ILE A 270 8.14 4.40 11.56
C ILE A 270 7.70 5.33 12.69
N VAL A 271 6.78 6.25 12.38
CA VAL A 271 6.22 7.20 13.36
C VAL A 271 4.75 7.47 13.05
N ILE A 272 4.02 8.02 14.00
CA ILE A 272 2.67 8.55 13.78
C ILE A 272 2.78 9.74 12.82
N ALA A 273 1.91 9.77 11.80
CA ALA A 273 1.89 10.87 10.86
C ALA A 273 1.58 12.20 11.57
N PRO A 274 2.13 13.34 11.10
CA PRO A 274 1.77 14.65 11.63
C PRO A 274 0.26 14.89 11.59
N TRP A 275 -0.25 15.74 12.49
CA TRP A 275 -1.68 16.06 12.58
C TRP A 275 -2.32 16.49 11.26
N TRP A 276 -1.58 17.23 10.41
CA TRP A 276 -2.05 17.68 9.09
C TRP A 276 -2.12 16.54 8.05
N MET A 277 -1.59 15.36 8.37
CA MET A 277 -1.71 14.13 7.58
C MET A 277 -2.70 13.14 8.20
N GLN A 278 -3.10 13.32 9.46
CA GLN A 278 -4.05 12.46 10.14
C GLN A 278 -5.45 12.61 9.55
N SER A 279 -6.31 11.64 9.84
CA SER A 279 -7.74 11.67 9.54
C SER A 279 -8.50 11.30 10.80
N ASP A 280 -9.71 11.81 10.97
CA ASP A 280 -10.48 11.62 12.20
C ASP A 280 -10.78 10.12 12.45
N ASP A 281 -11.00 9.36 11.38
CA ASP A 281 -11.34 7.94 11.45
C ASP A 281 -10.14 6.99 11.46
N ASP A 282 -8.93 7.46 11.11
CA ASP A 282 -7.79 6.59 10.80
C ASP A 282 -6.45 7.09 11.35
N ASP A 283 -5.82 6.26 12.19
CA ASP A 283 -4.45 6.47 12.66
C ASP A 283 -3.43 6.13 11.57
N ARG A 284 -2.90 7.18 10.96
CA ARG A 284 -1.92 7.07 9.87
C ARG A 284 -0.51 7.05 10.44
N LEU A 285 0.31 6.15 9.89
CA LEU A 285 1.73 6.05 10.19
C LEU A 285 2.55 6.48 8.97
N LEU A 286 3.73 7.03 9.20
CA LEU A 286 4.74 7.24 8.18
C LEU A 286 5.83 6.21 8.34
N GLU A 287 6.09 5.47 7.27
CA GLU A 287 7.17 4.49 7.19
C GLU A 287 8.23 4.97 6.20
N ARG A 288 9.48 4.92 6.65
CA ARG A 288 10.65 5.14 5.81
C ARG A 288 11.11 3.81 5.22
N ARG A 289 10.91 3.67 3.92
CA ARG A 289 11.25 2.47 3.14
C ARG A 289 12.59 2.64 2.46
N TYR A 290 13.42 1.61 2.50
CA TYR A 290 14.75 1.60 1.89
C TYR A 290 15.18 0.17 1.49
N PRO A 291 16.14 0.04 0.54
CA PRO A 291 16.72 -1.26 0.18
C PRO A 291 17.48 -1.93 1.33
N PRO A 292 17.48 -3.27 1.45
CA PRO A 292 17.03 -4.25 0.46
C PRO A 292 15.54 -4.64 0.57
N ARG A 293 14.84 -4.25 1.63
CA ARG A 293 13.42 -4.62 1.87
C ARG A 293 12.49 -4.04 0.79
N TYR A 294 12.82 -2.84 0.31
CA TYR A 294 12.10 -2.16 -0.76
C TYR A 294 13.05 -1.77 -1.88
N SER A 295 12.59 -1.79 -3.13
CA SER A 295 13.41 -1.50 -4.31
C SER A 295 13.97 -0.06 -4.31
N GLN A 296 13.27 0.89 -3.68
CA GLN A 296 13.64 2.30 -3.67
C GLN A 296 13.50 2.94 -2.29
N LYS A 297 14.24 4.04 -2.08
CA LYS A 297 14.11 4.88 -0.89
C LYS A 297 12.89 5.78 -1.03
N MET A 298 11.91 5.60 -0.16
CA MET A 298 10.66 6.37 -0.17
C MET A 298 10.09 6.53 1.24
N ILE A 299 9.27 7.55 1.44
CA ILE A 299 8.45 7.70 2.65
C ILE A 299 7.02 7.38 2.25
N LYS A 300 6.43 6.33 2.83
CA LYS A 300 5.06 5.92 2.55
C LYS A 300 4.17 6.18 3.78
N ALA A 301 2.99 6.74 3.56
CA ALA A 301 1.95 6.76 4.58
C ALA A 301 1.19 5.43 4.54
N VAL A 302 1.13 4.74 5.68
CA VAL A 302 0.62 3.37 5.79
C VAL A 302 -0.28 3.25 7.02
N ARG A 303 -1.16 2.26 7.01
CA ARG A 303 -1.94 1.82 8.16
C ARG A 303 -1.64 0.35 8.41
N TYR A 304 -1.42 -0.02 9.66
CA TYR A 304 -1.28 -1.43 10.02
C TYR A 304 -2.51 -1.86 10.80
N THR A 305 -3.23 -2.86 10.30
CA THR A 305 -4.44 -3.40 10.92
C THR A 305 -4.38 -4.92 11.02
N THR A 306 -5.17 -5.47 11.94
CA THR A 306 -5.38 -6.90 12.09
C THR A 306 -6.73 -7.17 12.76
N GLN A 307 -7.16 -8.43 12.83
CA GLN A 307 -8.34 -8.82 13.57
C GLN A 307 -7.96 -9.25 14.99
N CYS A 308 -8.75 -8.82 15.97
CA CYS A 308 -8.55 -9.18 17.37
C CYS A 308 -8.92 -10.65 17.59
N PRO A 309 -8.00 -11.51 18.06
CA PRO A 309 -8.29 -12.92 18.34
C PRO A 309 -9.27 -13.11 19.51
N LEU A 310 -9.46 -12.10 20.36
CA LEU A 310 -10.33 -12.20 21.55
C LEU A 310 -11.79 -11.84 21.26
N CYS A 311 -12.04 -10.84 20.41
CA CYS A 311 -13.39 -10.32 20.18
C CYS A 311 -13.77 -10.14 18.70
N GLY A 312 -12.88 -10.46 17.77
CA GLY A 312 -13.09 -10.25 16.33
C GLY A 312 -13.07 -8.78 15.89
N GLY A 313 -12.94 -7.83 16.81
CA GLY A 313 -12.86 -6.40 16.50
C GLY A 313 -11.58 -6.04 15.74
N ARG A 314 -11.59 -4.93 15.01
CA ARG A 314 -10.40 -4.44 14.31
C ARG A 314 -9.36 -3.93 15.31
N VAL A 315 -8.10 -4.29 15.09
CA VAL A 315 -6.94 -3.78 15.83
C VAL A 315 -6.14 -2.89 14.88
N SER A 316 -5.78 -1.70 15.32
CA SER A 316 -4.97 -0.75 14.53
C SER A 316 -3.72 -0.32 15.32
N ALA A 317 -2.61 -0.09 14.60
CA ALA A 317 -1.38 0.39 15.20
C ALA A 317 -1.48 1.88 15.57
N LYS A 318 -1.42 2.18 16.87
CA LYS A 318 -1.58 3.52 17.46
C LYS A 318 -0.43 3.87 18.41
N SER A 319 -0.44 5.09 18.94
CA SER A 319 0.45 5.51 20.02
C SER A 319 0.29 4.62 21.25
N GLY A 320 1.41 4.22 21.84
CA GLY A 320 1.48 3.55 23.13
C GLY A 320 1.03 4.38 24.33
N GLY A 321 0.82 5.69 24.16
CA GLY A 321 0.49 6.60 25.24
C GLY A 321 1.59 6.67 26.29
N PHE A 322 1.22 6.92 27.54
CA PHE A 322 2.16 6.96 28.67
C PHE A 322 2.67 5.58 29.09
N GLU A 323 1.83 4.55 28.96
CA GLU A 323 2.17 3.18 29.36
C GLU A 323 3.28 2.59 28.48
N PHE A 324 3.23 2.83 27.16
CA PHE A 324 4.25 2.41 26.21
C PHE A 324 4.89 3.62 25.53
N TRP A 325 5.45 4.52 26.35
CA TRP A 325 5.98 5.80 25.87
C TRP A 325 6.99 5.65 24.73
N GLY A 326 6.75 6.38 23.63
CA GLY A 326 7.59 6.38 22.43
C GLY A 326 7.47 5.14 21.55
N ARG A 327 6.58 4.19 21.87
CA ARG A 327 6.34 2.98 21.08
C ARG A 327 4.97 3.01 20.40
N LEU A 328 4.87 2.27 19.29
CA LEU A 328 3.61 1.96 18.64
C LEU A 328 3.09 0.61 19.14
N VAL A 329 1.79 0.52 19.35
CA VAL A 329 1.09 -0.69 19.83
C VAL A 329 -0.18 -0.90 19.03
N GLY A 330 -0.62 -2.14 18.84
CA GLY A 330 -1.94 -2.42 18.30
C GLY A 330 -3.00 -2.28 19.40
N ARG A 331 -4.05 -1.51 19.14
CA ARG A 331 -5.20 -1.38 20.03
C ARG A 331 -6.47 -1.83 19.32
N CYS A 332 -7.27 -2.63 19.99
CA CYS A 332 -8.59 -3.03 19.50
C CYS A 332 -9.57 -1.85 19.55
N GLU A 333 -10.46 -1.75 18.57
CA GLU A 333 -11.52 -0.74 18.55
C GLU A 333 -12.63 -1.02 19.57
N HIS A 334 -12.91 -2.28 19.87
CA HIS A 334 -13.97 -2.66 20.83
C HIS A 334 -13.52 -2.54 22.30
N ALA A 335 -12.25 -2.78 22.58
CA ALA A 335 -11.68 -2.73 23.94
C ALA A 335 -10.24 -2.19 23.88
N PRO A 336 -10.05 -0.87 23.68
CA PRO A 336 -8.75 -0.28 23.40
C PRO A 336 -7.77 -0.32 24.58
N ASP A 337 -8.29 -0.42 25.80
CA ASP A 337 -7.49 -0.45 27.03
C ASP A 337 -7.15 -1.88 27.48
N GLU A 338 -7.98 -2.87 27.13
CA GLU A 338 -7.83 -4.26 27.57
C GLU A 338 -7.36 -5.21 26.47
N HIS A 339 -7.44 -4.84 25.20
CA HIS A 339 -6.92 -5.67 24.10
C HIS A 339 -5.79 -4.93 23.41
N VAL A 340 -4.60 -5.03 24.00
CA VAL A 340 -3.39 -4.32 23.54
C VAL A 340 -2.36 -5.33 23.08
N TYR A 341 -1.82 -5.10 21.89
CA TYR A 341 -0.83 -5.97 21.26
C TYR A 341 0.45 -5.19 20.97
N SER A 342 1.60 -5.84 21.04
CA SER A 342 2.84 -5.23 20.55
C SER A 342 2.74 -5.05 19.04
N PHE A 343 3.54 -4.14 18.50
CA PHE A 343 3.60 -3.92 17.07
C PHE A 343 5.05 -3.81 16.62
N ASP A 344 5.43 -4.64 15.65
CA ASP A 344 6.66 -4.53 14.90
C ASP A 344 6.36 -4.44 13.40
N HIS A 345 6.62 -3.27 12.82
CA HIS A 345 6.42 -3.01 11.38
C HIS A 345 7.35 -3.82 10.47
N VAL A 346 8.46 -4.36 10.99
CA VAL A 346 9.41 -5.14 10.19
C VAL A 346 8.91 -6.57 10.03
N THR A 347 8.64 -7.26 11.14
CA THR A 347 8.12 -8.64 11.13
C THR A 347 6.61 -8.73 10.90
N ARG A 348 5.88 -7.61 11.04
CA ARG A 348 4.41 -7.53 11.03
C ARG A 348 3.74 -8.36 12.13
N ASN A 349 4.46 -8.77 13.18
CA ASN A 349 3.89 -9.57 14.26
C ASN A 349 3.67 -8.75 15.54
N GLY A 350 2.65 -9.16 16.29
CA GLY A 350 2.33 -8.65 17.61
C GLY A 350 2.10 -9.77 18.60
N ARG A 351 2.59 -9.58 19.82
CA ARG A 351 2.21 -10.41 20.97
C ARG A 351 1.16 -9.68 21.79
N TYR A 352 0.25 -10.42 22.40
CA TYR A 352 -0.64 -9.88 23.42
C TYR A 352 0.15 -9.28 24.59
N LEU A 353 -0.23 -8.07 25.01
CA LEU A 353 0.40 -7.35 26.11
C LEU A 353 -0.55 -7.22 27.31
N ARG A 354 -1.81 -6.92 27.02
CA ARG A 354 -2.88 -6.78 28.00
C ARG A 354 -4.17 -7.17 27.37
#